data_AF-A0A844M8M1-F1
#
_entry.id   AF-A0A844M8M1-F1
#
_cell.length_a   1.000
_cell.length_b   1.000
_cell.length_c   1.000
_cell.angle_alpha   90.00
_cell.angle_beta   90.00
_cell.angle_gamma   90.00
#
_symmetry.space_group_name_H-M   'P 1'
#
loop_
_entity.id
_entity.type
_entity.pdbx_description
1 polymer ?
#
loop_
_entity_poly.entity_id
_entity_poly.type
_entity_poly.pdbx_seq_one_letter_code
_entity_poly.pdbx_strand_id
1 'polypeptide(L)'
;MNLTGQQRKRLRDALISAFPDRSSLEQLLDFELNKKLNQITQDTNLQTVVFQLIQRAEAEGWVVDLIRAARKENPGNSELQAIARELLSPEPHTVPEEKPKAPVSLPEPSTEQQKILILAANPKGTSQLRLDEEVREIEQGLQRARQRERFEIKSELAVRPRDIHRSILDFKPNIVHFSGHGAGQDGLIFEDESGQAKLVDALALARLFKLFANRVKCVVLNACYSEIQAKAIAQHIDYVIGMSPAVGDKVAIEFAVGFYDALGAGESIEFAHELGCTLIQIQGFAEELTPKLLDKKQIVDSPSANEQDFNPQTNEVTETRSTIVTEGLDDDLSSEKGIDYNKLRDFLKEGQWKQADEETLAVMLKASGGEEGWLNVEFIENFPCTDLRIVDQLWVKYSDRRFGFSVQKLIWESVGQDYEKFGDRIGWRNKEKWLEDISLLTFDLKAPSGHLPCSAVWSLARTRSITERAWKSFFSRVEKCRL
;
A
#
# COMPACT_ATOMS: atom_id res chain seq x y z
N MET A 1 -21.94 -21.72 7.89
CA MET A 1 -22.11 -23.19 7.75
C MET A 1 -23.40 -23.56 8.47
N ASN A 2 -24.34 -24.24 7.81
CA ASN A 2 -25.59 -24.67 8.44
C ASN A 2 -25.45 -26.14 8.87
N LEU A 3 -25.44 -26.43 10.17
CA LEU A 3 -25.32 -27.79 10.67
C LEU A 3 -26.68 -28.48 10.66
N THR A 4 -26.71 -29.75 10.25
CA THR A 4 -27.88 -30.61 10.49
C THR A 4 -28.09 -30.81 12.00
N GLY A 5 -29.30 -31.20 12.41
CA GLY A 5 -29.58 -31.46 13.83
C GLY A 5 -28.67 -32.54 14.44
N GLN A 6 -28.27 -33.53 13.64
CA GLN A 6 -27.34 -34.59 14.07
C GLN A 6 -25.90 -34.07 14.19
N GLN A 7 -25.44 -33.24 13.25
CA GLN A 7 -24.12 -32.59 13.32
C GLN A 7 -24.01 -31.64 14.50
N ARG A 8 -25.05 -30.82 14.76
CA ARG A 8 -25.11 -29.93 15.91
C ARG A 8 -25.01 -30.69 17.23
N LYS A 9 -25.73 -31.82 17.36
CA LYS A 9 -25.67 -32.68 18.55
C LYS A 9 -24.27 -33.24 18.76
N ARG A 10 -23.64 -33.78 17.71
CA ARG A 10 -22.29 -34.36 17.78
C ARG A 10 -21.21 -33.31 18.07
N LEU A 11 -21.33 -32.12 17.50
CA LEU A 11 -20.43 -31.00 17.80
C LEU A 11 -20.55 -30.56 19.26
N ARG A 12 -21.78 -30.47 19.78
CA ARG A 12 -22.02 -30.16 21.19
C ARG A 12 -21.39 -31.19 22.11
N ASP A 13 -21.62 -32.47 21.85
CA ASP A 13 -21.11 -33.56 22.68
C ASP A 13 -19.55 -33.58 22.64
N ALA A 14 -18.95 -33.36 21.47
CA ALA A 14 -17.50 -33.24 21.31
C ALA A 14 -16.89 -32.02 22.05
N LEU A 15 -17.56 -30.87 22.01
CA LEU A 15 -17.12 -29.68 22.75
C LEU A 15 -17.22 -29.87 24.26
N ILE A 16 -18.27 -30.53 24.76
CA ILE A 16 -18.39 -30.87 26.19
C ILE A 16 -17.31 -31.88 26.60
N SER A 17 -17.01 -32.85 25.75
CA SER A 17 -15.95 -33.85 25.98
C SER A 17 -14.56 -33.21 26.02
N ALA A 18 -14.30 -32.20 25.18
CA ALA A 18 -13.02 -31.49 25.11
C ALA A 18 -12.88 -30.38 26.18
N PHE A 19 -13.98 -29.77 26.60
CA PHE A 19 -14.03 -28.67 27.56
C PHE A 19 -15.05 -29.00 28.66
N PRO A 20 -14.68 -29.82 29.66
CA PRO A 20 -15.61 -30.40 30.62
C PRO A 20 -16.13 -29.40 31.66
N ASP A 21 -15.61 -28.18 31.68
CA ASP A 21 -16.04 -27.09 32.54
C ASP A 21 -16.17 -25.76 31.79
N ARG A 22 -17.00 -24.86 32.33
CA ARG A 22 -17.27 -23.56 31.72
C ARG A 22 -16.01 -22.69 31.56
N SER A 23 -15.07 -22.76 32.50
CA SER A 23 -13.87 -21.91 32.48
C SER A 23 -12.95 -22.28 31.33
N SER A 24 -12.75 -23.58 31.09
CA SER A 24 -11.96 -24.08 29.96
C SER A 24 -12.55 -23.63 28.61
N LEU A 25 -13.89 -23.66 28.47
CA LEU A 25 -14.58 -23.17 27.29
C LEU A 25 -14.47 -21.63 27.15
N GLU A 26 -14.50 -20.90 28.26
CA GLU A 26 -14.34 -19.44 28.26
C GLU A 26 -12.92 -19.02 27.85
N GLN A 27 -11.90 -19.72 28.33
CA GLN A 27 -10.50 -19.50 27.93
C GLN A 27 -10.28 -19.77 26.45
N LEU A 28 -10.86 -20.86 25.91
CA LEU A 28 -10.83 -21.14 24.48
C LEU A 28 -11.37 -19.95 23.68
N LEU A 29 -12.56 -19.45 24.02
CA LEU A 29 -13.19 -18.38 23.27
C LEU A 29 -12.43 -17.06 23.39
N ASP A 30 -11.89 -16.76 24.57
CA ASP A 30 -11.17 -15.51 24.79
C ASP A 30 -9.81 -15.49 24.07
N PHE A 31 -9.02 -16.55 24.25
CA PHE A 31 -7.65 -16.59 23.75
C PHE A 31 -7.56 -16.92 22.26
N GLU A 32 -8.41 -17.81 21.76
CA GLU A 32 -8.32 -18.28 20.37
C GLU A 32 -9.28 -17.55 19.42
N LEU A 33 -10.41 -17.02 19.94
CA LEU A 33 -11.45 -16.41 19.10
C LEU A 33 -11.75 -14.94 19.46
N ASN A 34 -11.09 -14.37 20.48
CA ASN A 34 -11.35 -13.03 21.00
C ASN A 34 -12.86 -12.78 21.30
N LYS A 35 -13.53 -13.78 21.88
CA LYS A 35 -14.97 -13.74 22.23
C LYS A 35 -15.15 -13.99 23.72
N LYS A 36 -15.97 -13.16 24.38
CA LYS A 36 -16.32 -13.35 25.79
C LYS A 36 -17.56 -14.22 25.92
N LEU A 37 -17.46 -15.36 26.63
CA LEU A 37 -18.57 -16.31 26.79
C LEU A 37 -19.81 -15.68 27.43
N ASN A 38 -19.62 -14.74 28.36
CA ASN A 38 -20.68 -13.99 29.03
C ASN A 38 -21.50 -13.07 28.08
N GLN A 39 -20.95 -12.68 26.93
CA GLN A 39 -21.66 -11.93 25.89
C GLN A 39 -22.49 -12.84 24.97
N ILE A 40 -22.20 -14.14 24.99
CA ILE A 40 -22.90 -15.16 24.21
C ILE A 40 -24.05 -15.76 25.02
N THR A 41 -23.81 -16.10 26.29
CA THR A 41 -24.80 -16.70 27.18
C THR A 41 -24.56 -16.41 28.67
N GLN A 42 -25.68 -16.21 29.39
CA GLN A 42 -25.71 -16.09 30.85
C GLN A 42 -26.07 -17.39 31.57
N ASP A 43 -26.41 -18.46 30.84
CA ASP A 43 -26.75 -19.75 31.44
C ASP A 43 -25.53 -20.35 32.15
N THR A 44 -25.71 -21.15 33.19
CA THR A 44 -24.61 -21.78 33.95
C THR A 44 -24.45 -23.27 33.66
N ASN A 45 -25.45 -23.91 33.05
CA ASN A 45 -25.39 -25.31 32.68
C ASN A 45 -24.54 -25.50 31.42
N LEU A 46 -23.43 -26.25 31.53
CA LEU A 46 -22.49 -26.44 30.42
C LEU A 46 -23.15 -26.97 29.14
N GLN A 47 -24.14 -27.87 29.24
CA GLN A 47 -24.81 -28.39 28.04
C GLN A 47 -25.60 -27.29 27.32
N THR A 48 -26.31 -26.46 28.07
CA THR A 48 -27.06 -25.32 27.52
C THR A 48 -26.13 -24.26 26.96
N VAL A 49 -25.03 -24.00 27.66
CA VAL A 49 -24.00 -23.04 27.25
C VAL A 49 -23.37 -23.43 25.93
N VAL A 50 -22.91 -24.68 25.78
CA VAL A 50 -22.30 -25.18 24.53
C VAL A 50 -23.34 -25.19 23.40
N PHE A 51 -24.60 -25.53 23.69
CA PHE A 51 -25.66 -25.48 22.69
C PHE A 51 -25.91 -24.05 22.17
N GLN A 52 -26.05 -23.07 23.06
CA GLN A 52 -26.25 -21.66 22.68
C GLN A 52 -25.02 -21.07 22.00
N LEU A 53 -23.82 -21.49 22.40
CA LEU A 53 -22.57 -21.13 21.74
C LEU A 53 -22.58 -21.58 20.27
N ILE A 54 -22.94 -22.83 19.99
CA ILE A 54 -23.02 -23.34 18.63
C ILE A 54 -24.09 -22.60 17.83
N GLN A 55 -25.27 -22.32 18.42
CA GLN A 55 -26.30 -21.53 17.76
C GLN A 55 -25.82 -20.13 17.38
N ARG A 56 -25.05 -19.49 18.28
CA ARG A 56 -24.47 -18.18 17.99
C ARG A 56 -23.41 -18.25 16.90
N ALA A 57 -22.56 -19.29 16.93
CA ALA A 57 -21.56 -19.54 15.90
C ALA A 57 -22.19 -19.78 14.53
N GLU A 58 -23.32 -20.50 14.46
CA GLU A 58 -24.09 -20.71 13.24
C GLU A 58 -24.67 -19.39 12.71
N ALA A 59 -25.26 -18.58 13.60
CA ALA A 59 -25.89 -17.30 13.22
C ALA A 59 -24.88 -16.25 12.74
N GLU A 60 -23.69 -16.19 13.34
CA GLU A 60 -22.65 -15.21 13.03
C GLU A 60 -21.57 -15.76 12.08
N GLY A 61 -21.70 -17.01 11.63
CA GLY A 61 -20.87 -17.57 10.56
C GLY A 61 -19.49 -18.12 10.97
N TRP A 62 -19.18 -18.28 12.26
CA TRP A 62 -17.85 -18.68 12.75
C TRP A 62 -17.77 -20.11 13.34
N VAL A 63 -18.72 -21.00 13.01
CA VAL A 63 -18.69 -22.43 13.42
C VAL A 63 -17.37 -23.12 13.06
N VAL A 64 -16.83 -22.83 11.87
CA VAL A 64 -15.58 -23.43 11.39
C VAL A 64 -14.41 -23.02 12.29
N ASP A 65 -14.34 -21.75 12.67
CA ASP A 65 -13.29 -21.22 13.53
C ASP A 65 -13.41 -21.78 14.95
N LEU A 66 -14.64 -21.94 15.47
CA LEU A 66 -14.90 -22.64 16.72
C LEU A 66 -14.35 -24.07 16.70
N ILE A 67 -14.59 -24.83 15.63
CA ILE A 67 -14.08 -26.21 15.51
C ILE A 67 -12.56 -26.21 15.40
N ARG A 68 -11.95 -25.30 14.63
CA ARG A 68 -10.49 -25.22 14.47
C ARG A 68 -9.79 -24.86 15.77
N ALA A 69 -10.26 -23.82 16.46
CA ALA A 69 -9.74 -23.41 17.77
C ALA A 69 -9.85 -24.55 18.79
N ALA A 70 -11.03 -25.18 18.87
CA ALA A 70 -11.26 -26.31 19.78
C ALA A 70 -10.26 -27.46 19.53
N ARG A 71 -9.97 -27.80 18.27
CA ARG A 71 -9.01 -28.86 17.92
C ARG A 71 -7.57 -28.52 18.23
N LYS A 72 -7.20 -27.25 18.08
CA LYS A 72 -5.85 -26.76 18.38
C LYS A 72 -5.58 -26.89 19.89
N GLU A 73 -6.55 -26.54 20.71
CA GLU A 73 -6.45 -26.63 22.17
C GLU A 73 -6.56 -28.08 22.69
N ASN A 74 -7.36 -28.92 22.03
CA ASN A 74 -7.57 -30.32 22.40
C ASN A 74 -7.23 -31.28 21.25
N PRO A 75 -5.95 -31.39 20.82
CA PRO A 75 -5.57 -32.20 19.66
C PRO A 75 -5.81 -33.70 19.90
N GLY A 76 -5.79 -34.16 21.16
CA GLY A 76 -6.03 -35.54 21.55
C GLY A 76 -7.51 -35.95 21.69
N ASN A 77 -8.47 -35.02 21.63
CA ASN A 77 -9.89 -35.38 21.80
C ASN A 77 -10.45 -36.06 20.52
N SER A 78 -10.69 -37.36 20.60
CA SER A 78 -11.10 -38.18 19.43
C SER A 78 -12.48 -37.81 18.86
N GLU A 79 -13.44 -37.40 19.70
CA GLU A 79 -14.78 -36.98 19.27
C GLU A 79 -14.72 -35.68 18.47
N LEU A 80 -13.89 -34.74 18.94
CA LEU A 80 -13.65 -33.47 18.28
C LEU A 80 -12.92 -33.64 16.94
N GLN A 81 -11.94 -34.56 16.87
CA GLN A 81 -11.30 -34.90 15.60
C GLN A 81 -12.28 -35.56 14.61
N ALA A 82 -13.18 -36.41 15.10
CA ALA A 82 -14.16 -37.09 14.24
C ALA A 82 -15.16 -36.11 13.63
N ILE A 83 -15.75 -35.21 14.44
CA ILE A 83 -16.70 -34.21 13.92
C ILE A 83 -16.00 -33.17 13.05
N ALA A 84 -14.74 -32.83 13.35
CA ALA A 84 -13.95 -31.95 12.50
C ALA A 84 -13.65 -32.58 11.13
N ARG A 85 -13.32 -33.86 11.07
CA ARG A 85 -13.15 -34.57 9.79
C ARG A 85 -14.44 -34.57 8.98
N GLU A 86 -15.59 -34.74 9.62
CA GLU A 86 -16.89 -34.69 8.94
C GLU A 86 -17.24 -33.29 8.44
N LEU A 87 -17.07 -32.26 9.27
CA LEU A 87 -17.52 -30.90 8.97
C LEU A 87 -16.51 -30.06 8.19
N LEU A 88 -15.21 -30.38 8.26
CA LEU A 88 -14.13 -29.61 7.63
C LEU A 88 -13.47 -30.33 6.45
N SER A 89 -13.80 -31.60 6.17
CA SER A 89 -13.35 -32.25 4.94
C SER A 89 -14.33 -31.98 3.80
N PRO A 90 -13.86 -31.83 2.55
CA PRO A 90 -14.74 -31.92 1.39
C PRO A 90 -15.29 -33.36 1.32
N GLU A 91 -16.61 -33.51 1.24
CA GLU A 91 -17.24 -34.84 1.27
C GLU A 91 -16.69 -35.77 0.16
N PRO A 92 -16.35 -37.04 0.47
CA PRO A 92 -16.20 -38.07 -0.54
C PRO A 92 -17.58 -38.64 -0.91
N HIS A 93 -17.99 -38.42 -2.15
CA HIS A 93 -19.13 -39.09 -2.76
C HIS A 93 -18.96 -40.62 -2.70
N THR A 94 -19.95 -41.32 -2.15
CA THR A 94 -20.09 -42.77 -2.25
C THR A 94 -20.52 -43.15 -3.68
N VAL A 95 -19.71 -43.97 -4.35
CA VAL A 95 -20.03 -44.59 -5.65
C VAL A 95 -20.39 -46.06 -5.44
N PRO A 96 -21.47 -46.58 -6.06
CA PRO A 96 -21.72 -48.02 -6.18
C PRO A 96 -20.96 -48.66 -7.37
N GLU A 97 -20.42 -49.87 -7.18
CA GLU A 97 -19.92 -50.82 -8.21
C GLU A 97 -21.01 -51.11 -9.29
N GLU A 98 -20.78 -51.39 -10.59
CA GLU A 98 -19.67 -52.03 -11.30
C GLU A 98 -19.78 -51.83 -12.87
N LYS A 99 -18.61 -51.70 -13.55
CA LYS A 99 -18.20 -52.21 -14.92
C LYS A 99 -18.84 -51.71 -16.27
N PRO A 100 -18.10 -51.76 -17.40
CA PRO A 100 -17.05 -50.83 -17.84
C PRO A 100 -17.37 -50.17 -19.21
N LYS A 101 -17.13 -48.87 -19.37
CA LYS A 101 -17.15 -48.21 -20.70
C LYS A 101 -15.79 -47.64 -21.03
N ALA A 102 -15.43 -47.78 -22.31
CA ALA A 102 -14.19 -47.45 -22.99
C ALA A 102 -13.53 -46.13 -22.50
N PRO A 103 -12.19 -46.00 -22.60
CA PRO A 103 -11.42 -45.02 -21.84
C PRO A 103 -11.82 -43.60 -22.26
N VAL A 104 -12.72 -43.00 -21.48
CA VAL A 104 -12.89 -41.56 -21.46
C VAL A 104 -11.74 -41.06 -20.61
N SER A 105 -10.76 -40.45 -21.27
CA SER A 105 -9.72 -39.67 -20.61
C SER A 105 -10.39 -38.62 -19.73
N LEU A 106 -10.44 -38.87 -18.43
CA LEU A 106 -10.82 -37.86 -17.46
C LEU A 106 -9.79 -36.72 -17.59
N PRO A 107 -10.22 -35.44 -17.63
CA PRO A 107 -9.28 -34.36 -17.45
C PRO A 107 -8.68 -34.52 -16.06
N GLU A 108 -7.36 -34.61 -15.98
CA GLU A 108 -6.64 -34.52 -14.71
C GLU A 108 -7.10 -33.26 -13.94
N PRO A 109 -7.14 -33.29 -12.60
CA PRO A 109 -7.35 -32.07 -11.81
C PRO A 109 -6.30 -31.05 -12.28
N SER A 110 -6.74 -29.84 -12.67
CA SER A 110 -5.82 -28.85 -13.22
C SER A 110 -4.73 -28.52 -12.21
N THR A 111 -3.56 -29.09 -12.44
CA THR A 111 -2.26 -28.79 -11.84
C THR A 111 -1.75 -27.45 -12.38
N GLU A 112 -2.56 -26.40 -12.34
CA GLU A 112 -2.10 -25.09 -12.81
C GLU A 112 -1.14 -24.52 -11.76
N GLN A 113 0.15 -24.66 -12.04
CA GLN A 113 1.22 -24.04 -11.26
C GLN A 113 0.98 -22.53 -11.21
N GLN A 114 1.09 -21.96 -10.01
CA GLN A 114 1.11 -20.52 -9.83
C GLN A 114 2.39 -19.96 -10.46
N LYS A 115 2.21 -19.10 -11.46
CA LYS A 115 3.31 -18.48 -12.20
C LYS A 115 3.67 -17.13 -11.58
N ILE A 116 4.93 -16.96 -11.18
CA ILE A 116 5.47 -15.75 -10.57
C ILE A 116 6.45 -15.10 -11.57
N LEU A 117 6.13 -13.89 -12.02
CA LEU A 117 7.02 -13.09 -12.86
C LEU A 117 7.69 -12.02 -12.00
N ILE A 118 9.01 -12.07 -11.89
CA ILE A 118 9.82 -11.08 -11.19
C ILE A 118 10.48 -10.17 -12.23
N LEU A 119 10.22 -8.87 -12.12
CA LEU A 119 10.71 -7.82 -13.01
C LEU A 119 11.62 -6.89 -12.21
N ALA A 120 12.89 -6.80 -12.60
CA ALA A 120 13.88 -5.96 -11.93
C ALA A 120 14.43 -4.88 -12.87
N ALA A 121 14.46 -3.63 -12.42
CA ALA A 121 15.01 -2.51 -13.19
C ALA A 121 15.99 -1.66 -12.34
N ASN A 122 17.21 -1.51 -12.83
CA ASN A 122 18.27 -0.73 -12.17
C ASN A 122 18.98 0.16 -13.20
N PRO A 123 18.27 1.16 -13.75
CA PRO A 123 18.80 2.01 -14.81
C PRO A 123 20.09 2.72 -14.41
N LYS A 124 20.91 3.04 -15.41
CA LYS A 124 22.09 3.88 -15.24
C LYS A 124 21.69 5.25 -14.70
N GLY A 125 22.54 5.81 -13.83
CA GLY A 125 22.34 7.14 -13.24
C GLY A 125 21.45 7.16 -11.99
N THR A 126 20.89 6.01 -11.56
CA THR A 126 20.23 5.88 -10.25
C THR A 126 21.17 5.29 -9.20
N SER A 127 20.77 5.32 -7.93
CA SER A 127 21.45 4.56 -6.89
C SER A 127 21.39 3.06 -7.22
N GLN A 128 22.48 2.35 -6.93
CA GLN A 128 22.57 0.92 -7.21
C GLN A 128 21.80 0.13 -6.15
N LEU A 129 20.71 -0.51 -6.54
CA LEU A 129 19.96 -1.44 -5.69
C LEU A 129 20.49 -2.87 -5.80
N ARG A 130 20.40 -3.64 -4.71
CA ARG A 130 20.75 -5.08 -4.63
C ARG A 130 19.61 -5.98 -5.12
N LEU A 131 19.17 -5.75 -6.36
CA LEU A 131 18.02 -6.48 -6.95
C LEU A 131 18.33 -7.96 -7.18
N ASP A 132 19.59 -8.29 -7.48
CA ASP A 132 20.06 -9.66 -7.64
C ASP A 132 20.01 -10.45 -6.33
N GLU A 133 20.32 -9.80 -5.21
CA GLU A 133 20.15 -10.37 -3.88
C GLU A 133 18.67 -10.67 -3.61
N GLU A 134 17.77 -9.72 -3.84
CA GLU A 134 16.34 -9.93 -3.66
C GLU A 134 15.81 -11.10 -4.49
N VAL A 135 16.09 -11.14 -5.79
CA VAL A 135 15.67 -12.24 -6.67
C VAL A 135 16.20 -13.57 -6.17
N ARG A 136 17.48 -13.63 -5.79
CA ARG A 136 18.11 -14.85 -5.28
C ARG A 136 17.43 -15.35 -4.00
N GLU A 137 17.13 -14.46 -3.05
CA GLU A 137 16.49 -14.86 -1.80
C GLU A 137 15.06 -15.37 -2.05
N ILE A 138 14.30 -14.75 -2.95
CA ILE A 138 12.96 -15.22 -3.37
C ILE A 138 13.03 -16.62 -3.98
N GLU A 139 13.93 -16.82 -4.95
CA GLU A 139 14.10 -18.11 -5.64
C GLU A 139 14.52 -19.21 -4.65
N GLN A 140 15.43 -18.92 -3.72
CA GLN A 140 15.86 -19.87 -2.70
C GLN A 140 14.76 -20.20 -1.68
N GLY A 141 13.95 -19.23 -1.27
CA GLY A 141 12.78 -19.46 -0.40
C GLY A 141 11.80 -20.43 -1.03
N LEU A 142 11.37 -20.13 -2.27
CA LEU A 142 10.43 -20.97 -3.02
C LEU A 142 11.00 -22.33 -3.39
N GLN A 143 12.30 -22.45 -3.68
CA GLN A 143 12.93 -23.75 -3.96
C GLN A 143 12.96 -24.68 -2.74
N ARG A 144 13.08 -24.12 -1.54
CA ARG A 144 13.09 -24.88 -0.26
C ARG A 144 11.68 -25.14 0.27
N ALA A 145 10.67 -24.49 -0.32
CA ALA A 145 9.30 -24.57 0.12
C ALA A 145 8.70 -25.99 0.02
N ARG A 146 7.75 -26.27 0.92
CA ARG A 146 7.05 -27.56 0.98
C ARG A 146 6.27 -27.86 -0.29
N GLN A 147 5.73 -26.82 -0.94
CA GLN A 147 4.89 -26.92 -2.14
C GLN A 147 5.58 -26.34 -3.38
N ARG A 148 6.92 -26.45 -3.46
CA ARG A 148 7.72 -25.86 -4.55
C ARG A 148 7.26 -26.24 -5.95
N GLU A 149 6.71 -27.45 -6.12
CA GLU A 149 6.17 -27.96 -7.38
C GLU A 149 4.91 -27.21 -7.87
N ARG A 150 4.29 -26.41 -7.00
CA ARG A 150 3.15 -25.54 -7.36
C ARG A 150 3.58 -24.23 -7.98
N PHE A 151 4.87 -23.89 -8.00
CA PHE A 151 5.34 -22.59 -8.48
C PHE A 151 6.22 -22.73 -9.72
N GLU A 152 5.98 -21.88 -10.71
CA GLU A 152 6.88 -21.63 -11.83
C GLU A 152 7.34 -20.17 -11.75
N ILE A 153 8.64 -19.94 -11.68
CA ILE A 153 9.21 -18.60 -11.49
C ILE A 153 9.97 -18.19 -12.74
N LYS A 154 9.77 -16.95 -13.18
CA LYS A 154 10.58 -16.32 -14.23
C LYS A 154 11.06 -14.96 -13.75
N SER A 155 12.37 -14.77 -13.77
CA SER A 155 13.02 -13.53 -13.36
C SER A 155 13.60 -12.84 -14.59
N GLU A 156 13.28 -11.56 -14.77
CA GLU A 156 13.81 -10.72 -15.85
C GLU A 156 14.48 -9.47 -15.25
N LEU A 157 15.73 -9.23 -15.66
CA LEU A 157 16.53 -8.09 -15.25
C LEU A 157 16.54 -7.02 -16.34
N ALA A 158 16.96 -5.80 -15.98
CA ALA A 158 17.05 -4.66 -16.89
C ALA A 158 15.74 -4.39 -17.65
N VAL A 159 14.62 -4.51 -16.93
CA VAL A 159 13.28 -4.47 -17.53
C VAL A 159 12.96 -3.07 -18.07
N ARG A 160 12.55 -3.02 -19.33
CA ARG A 160 11.99 -1.81 -19.97
C ARG A 160 10.47 -1.86 -19.95
N PRO A 161 9.76 -0.73 -20.12
CA PRO A 161 8.29 -0.70 -20.10
C PRO A 161 7.63 -1.65 -21.12
N ARG A 162 8.26 -1.83 -22.29
CA ARG A 162 7.76 -2.74 -23.33
C ARG A 162 7.95 -4.22 -23.00
N ASP A 163 8.85 -4.55 -22.09
CA ASP A 163 9.10 -5.94 -21.72
C ASP A 163 7.97 -6.44 -20.79
N ILE A 164 7.42 -5.57 -19.93
CA ILE A 164 6.33 -5.90 -18.98
C ILE A 164 5.16 -6.61 -19.68
N HIS A 165 4.58 -6.00 -20.71
CA HIS A 165 3.41 -6.57 -21.38
C HIS A 165 3.76 -7.84 -22.17
N ARG A 166 4.95 -7.91 -22.78
CA ARG A 166 5.42 -9.09 -23.51
C ARG A 166 5.56 -10.27 -22.56
N SER A 167 6.20 -10.05 -21.42
CA SER A 167 6.42 -11.08 -20.41
C SER A 167 5.11 -11.55 -19.81
N ILE A 168 4.14 -10.66 -19.57
CA ILE A 168 2.80 -11.08 -19.10
C ILE A 168 2.03 -11.87 -20.18
N LEU A 169 2.14 -11.49 -21.46
CA LEU A 169 1.51 -12.20 -22.57
C LEU A 169 2.08 -13.61 -22.76
N ASP A 170 3.41 -13.73 -22.73
CA ASP A 170 4.15 -14.96 -23.01
C ASP A 170 4.12 -15.93 -21.83
N PHE A 171 4.48 -15.43 -20.64
CA PHE A 171 4.64 -16.26 -19.44
C PHE A 171 3.32 -16.53 -18.72
N LYS A 172 2.34 -15.63 -18.88
CA LYS A 172 1.01 -15.72 -18.26
C LYS A 172 1.04 -15.81 -16.72
N PRO A 173 1.70 -14.88 -16.02
CA PRO A 173 1.85 -14.92 -14.56
C PRO A 173 0.53 -14.73 -13.80
N ASN A 174 0.42 -15.37 -12.64
CA ASN A 174 -0.59 -15.07 -11.63
C ASN A 174 -0.12 -14.00 -10.65
N ILE A 175 1.19 -13.92 -10.40
CA ILE A 175 1.81 -12.92 -9.52
C ILE A 175 2.86 -12.15 -10.31
N VAL A 176 2.83 -10.83 -10.24
CA VAL A 176 3.88 -9.97 -10.81
C VAL A 176 4.57 -9.22 -9.68
N HIS A 177 5.88 -9.41 -9.55
CA HIS A 177 6.73 -8.70 -8.60
C HIS A 177 7.60 -7.71 -9.35
N PHE A 178 7.50 -6.44 -9.03
CA PHE A 178 8.43 -5.43 -9.50
C PHE A 178 9.39 -5.06 -8.39
N SER A 179 10.69 -5.13 -8.65
CA SER A 179 11.72 -4.59 -7.78
C SER A 179 12.56 -3.54 -8.51
N GLY A 180 12.67 -2.35 -7.94
CA GLY A 180 13.37 -1.25 -8.58
C GLY A 180 13.10 0.10 -7.93
N HIS A 181 13.33 1.16 -8.68
CA HIS A 181 13.16 2.51 -8.18
C HIS A 181 11.73 3.02 -8.33
N GLY A 182 11.29 3.80 -7.34
CA GLY A 182 10.02 4.51 -7.35
C GLY A 182 10.25 6.01 -7.22
N ALA A 183 9.40 6.80 -7.89
CA ALA A 183 9.47 8.25 -7.96
C ALA A 183 8.23 8.90 -7.32
N GLY A 184 7.67 8.29 -6.27
CA GLY A 184 6.46 8.81 -5.61
C GLY A 184 5.28 8.90 -6.57
N GLN A 185 4.64 10.08 -6.68
CA GLN A 185 3.48 10.29 -7.55
C GLN A 185 3.80 10.07 -9.03
N ASP A 186 5.04 10.32 -9.45
CA ASP A 186 5.37 10.30 -10.87
C ASP A 186 5.43 8.89 -11.45
N GLY A 187 5.67 7.84 -10.65
CA GLY A 187 5.64 6.47 -11.16
C GLY A 187 6.74 5.56 -10.67
N LEU A 188 6.89 4.45 -11.39
CA LEU A 188 8.00 3.52 -11.28
C LEU A 188 9.02 3.81 -12.37
N ILE A 189 10.29 3.55 -12.08
CA ILE A 189 11.39 3.79 -13.00
C ILE A 189 11.88 2.46 -13.58
N PHE A 190 11.91 2.38 -14.90
CA PHE A 190 12.37 1.26 -15.71
C PHE A 190 13.60 1.64 -16.52
N GLU A 191 14.14 0.71 -17.29
CA GLU A 191 15.17 1.01 -18.30
C GLU A 191 14.55 1.47 -19.62
N ASP A 192 15.28 2.31 -20.37
CA ASP A 192 15.05 2.50 -21.80
C ASP A 192 16.02 1.65 -22.64
N GLU A 193 16.03 1.87 -23.96
CA GLU A 193 16.90 1.13 -24.89
C GLU A 193 18.40 1.34 -24.68
N SER A 194 18.78 2.41 -23.98
CA SER A 194 20.15 2.74 -23.64
C SER A 194 20.53 2.32 -22.21
N GLY A 195 19.58 1.75 -21.47
CA GLY A 195 19.68 1.42 -20.06
C GLY A 195 19.57 2.63 -19.14
N GLN A 196 19.01 3.75 -19.61
CA GLN A 196 18.78 4.95 -18.79
C GLN A 196 17.40 4.89 -18.13
N ALA A 197 17.20 5.75 -17.13
CA ALA A 197 15.95 5.81 -16.38
C ALA A 197 14.77 6.24 -17.27
N LYS A 198 13.72 5.41 -17.29
CA LYS A 198 12.44 5.68 -17.95
C LYS A 198 11.31 5.57 -16.96
N LEU A 199 10.63 6.68 -16.73
CA LEU A 199 9.50 6.76 -15.82
C LEU A 199 8.20 6.27 -16.48
N VAL A 200 7.40 5.53 -15.71
CA VAL A 200 6.06 5.06 -16.08
C VAL A 200 5.10 5.39 -14.95
N ASP A 201 4.12 6.23 -15.25
CA ASP A 201 3.16 6.74 -14.27
C ASP A 201 2.14 5.69 -13.78
N ALA A 202 1.46 6.01 -12.69
CA ALA A 202 0.46 5.15 -12.05
C ALA A 202 -0.72 4.83 -12.97
N LEU A 203 -1.14 5.78 -13.82
CA LEU A 203 -2.28 5.62 -14.71
C LEU A 203 -1.97 4.63 -15.84
N ALA A 204 -0.77 4.71 -16.41
CA ALA A 204 -0.27 3.79 -17.42
C ALA A 204 -0.16 2.36 -16.87
N LEU A 205 0.38 2.20 -15.66
CA LEU A 205 0.45 0.91 -14.97
C LEU A 205 -0.95 0.34 -14.69
N ALA A 206 -1.87 1.15 -14.16
CA ALA A 206 -3.24 0.72 -13.91
C ALA A 206 -3.96 0.28 -15.20
N ARG A 207 -3.83 1.06 -16.29
CA ARG A 207 -4.38 0.70 -17.60
C ARG A 207 -3.80 -0.61 -18.12
N LEU A 208 -2.50 -0.82 -17.96
CA LEU A 208 -1.84 -2.05 -18.35
C LEU A 208 -2.40 -3.26 -17.57
N PHE A 209 -2.39 -3.19 -16.24
CA PHE A 209 -2.85 -4.29 -15.40
C PHE A 209 -4.36 -4.55 -15.53
N LYS A 210 -5.16 -3.53 -15.84
CA LYS A 210 -6.58 -3.71 -16.20
C LYS A 210 -6.78 -4.72 -17.33
N LEU A 211 -5.90 -4.70 -18.34
CA LEU A 211 -5.97 -5.63 -19.48
C LEU A 211 -5.69 -7.09 -19.07
N PHE A 212 -5.00 -7.30 -17.95
CA PHE A 212 -4.59 -8.60 -17.46
C PHE A 212 -5.28 -9.03 -16.15
N ALA A 213 -6.34 -8.33 -15.73
CA ALA A 213 -7.02 -8.54 -14.45
C ALA A 213 -7.71 -9.91 -14.31
N ASN A 214 -7.99 -10.60 -15.43
CA ASN A 214 -8.50 -11.96 -15.41
C ASN A 214 -7.41 -13.02 -15.14
N ARG A 215 -6.14 -12.61 -15.09
CA ARG A 215 -4.98 -13.50 -15.01
C ARG A 215 -4.10 -13.17 -13.81
N VAL A 216 -3.67 -11.91 -13.72
CA VAL A 216 -2.84 -11.43 -12.61
C VAL A 216 -3.73 -11.24 -11.38
N LYS A 217 -3.40 -11.94 -10.30
CA LYS A 217 -4.11 -11.93 -9.03
C LYS A 217 -3.42 -11.10 -7.97
N CYS A 218 -2.09 -11.04 -8.02
CA CYS A 218 -1.28 -10.27 -7.10
C CYS A 218 -0.24 -9.44 -7.84
N VAL A 219 -0.07 -8.18 -7.44
CA VAL A 219 1.04 -7.33 -7.87
C VAL A 219 1.80 -6.84 -6.64
N VAL A 220 3.10 -7.09 -6.59
CA VAL A 220 4.00 -6.61 -5.53
C VAL A 220 4.89 -5.52 -6.12
N LEU A 221 4.85 -4.32 -5.56
CA LEU A 221 5.66 -3.18 -6.00
C LEU A 221 6.73 -2.86 -4.94
N ASN A 222 7.85 -3.57 -4.98
CA ASN A 222 9.03 -3.30 -4.17
C ASN A 222 9.82 -2.11 -4.75
N ALA A 223 9.27 -0.91 -4.57
CA ALA A 223 9.87 0.35 -4.99
C ALA A 223 9.44 1.48 -4.04
N CYS A 224 10.32 2.45 -3.79
CA CYS A 224 10.05 3.56 -2.88
C CYS A 224 8.74 4.29 -3.22
N TYR A 225 7.90 4.53 -2.22
CA TYR A 225 6.63 5.27 -2.36
C TYR A 225 5.65 4.67 -3.39
N SER A 226 5.73 3.36 -3.65
CA SER A 226 4.88 2.69 -4.64
C SER A 226 3.41 2.52 -4.23
N GLU A 227 3.02 2.93 -3.01
CA GLU A 227 1.61 2.91 -2.55
C GLU A 227 0.66 3.62 -3.53
N ILE A 228 1.13 4.67 -4.22
CA ILE A 228 0.31 5.46 -5.14
C ILE A 228 -0.03 4.64 -6.39
N GLN A 229 0.96 3.96 -6.96
CA GLN A 229 0.79 3.04 -8.08
C GLN A 229 -0.03 1.83 -7.64
N ALA A 230 0.21 1.34 -6.42
CA ALA A 230 -0.55 0.23 -5.85
C ALA A 230 -2.04 0.55 -5.77
N LYS A 231 -2.41 1.75 -5.28
CA LYS A 231 -3.81 2.24 -5.24
C LYS A 231 -4.44 2.29 -6.62
N ALA A 232 -3.73 2.76 -7.64
CA ALA A 232 -4.23 2.81 -9.00
C ALA A 232 -4.46 1.41 -9.60
N ILE A 233 -3.53 0.47 -9.36
CA ILE A 233 -3.63 -0.91 -9.87
C ILE A 233 -4.70 -1.72 -9.13
N ALA A 234 -4.88 -1.49 -7.82
CA ALA A 234 -5.84 -2.21 -6.96
C ALA A 234 -7.31 -1.97 -7.34
N GLN A 235 -7.60 -0.93 -8.15
CA GLN A 235 -8.91 -0.77 -8.78
C GLN A 235 -9.25 -1.93 -9.74
N HIS A 236 -8.25 -2.68 -10.18
CA HIS A 236 -8.40 -3.71 -11.21
C HIS A 236 -7.92 -5.09 -10.77
N ILE A 237 -6.81 -5.17 -10.03
CA ILE A 237 -6.20 -6.42 -9.55
C ILE A 237 -6.67 -6.73 -8.12
N ASP A 238 -6.91 -8.01 -7.83
CA ASP A 238 -7.48 -8.48 -6.56
C ASP A 238 -6.61 -8.08 -5.35
N TYR A 239 -5.28 -8.26 -5.45
CA TYR A 239 -4.32 -7.90 -4.42
C TYR A 239 -3.17 -7.07 -4.97
N VAL A 240 -2.89 -5.92 -4.36
CA VAL A 240 -1.72 -5.12 -4.72
C VAL A 240 -0.97 -4.67 -3.47
N ILE A 241 0.34 -4.88 -3.44
CA ILE A 241 1.21 -4.48 -2.34
C ILE A 241 2.10 -3.34 -2.81
N GLY A 242 2.09 -2.23 -2.07
CA GLY A 242 2.95 -1.07 -2.33
C GLY A 242 3.65 -0.57 -1.07
N MET A 243 4.73 0.17 -1.26
CA MET A 243 5.55 0.74 -0.19
C MET A 243 5.08 2.16 0.13
N SER A 244 4.92 2.47 1.42
CA SER A 244 4.44 3.78 1.88
C SER A 244 5.53 4.85 1.97
N PRO A 245 6.65 4.63 2.69
CA PRO A 245 7.80 5.54 2.64
C PRO A 245 8.89 5.09 1.65
N ALA A 246 10.01 5.80 1.64
CA ALA A 246 11.24 5.31 1.04
C ALA A 246 11.68 4.03 1.76
N VAL A 247 11.84 2.95 1.00
CA VAL A 247 12.23 1.63 1.51
C VAL A 247 13.67 1.38 1.06
N GLY A 248 14.56 1.14 2.02
CA GLY A 248 15.93 0.72 1.71
C GLY A 248 16.00 -0.75 1.32
N ASP A 249 17.01 -1.13 0.52
CA ASP A 249 17.18 -2.48 -0.03
C ASP A 249 16.94 -3.61 0.97
N LYS A 250 17.47 -3.46 2.18
CA LYS A 250 17.36 -4.51 3.21
C LYS A 250 15.90 -4.73 3.63
N VAL A 251 15.10 -3.68 3.72
CA VAL A 251 13.68 -3.81 4.09
C VAL A 251 12.87 -4.46 2.96
N ALA A 252 13.15 -4.10 1.71
CA ALA A 252 12.50 -4.71 0.54
C ALA A 252 12.82 -6.22 0.43
N ILE A 253 14.08 -6.60 0.66
CA ILE A 253 14.52 -8.00 0.68
C ILE A 253 13.84 -8.78 1.81
N GLU A 254 13.86 -8.27 3.05
CA GLU A 254 13.24 -8.96 4.20
C GLU A 254 11.74 -9.16 4.01
N PHE A 255 11.05 -8.15 3.46
CA PHE A 255 9.65 -8.30 3.10
C PHE A 255 9.44 -9.42 2.08
N ALA A 256 10.21 -9.41 0.97
CA ALA A 256 10.08 -10.38 -0.09
C ALA A 256 10.32 -11.80 0.42
N VAL A 257 11.33 -12.00 1.27
CA VAL A 257 11.61 -13.31 1.90
C VAL A 257 10.39 -13.81 2.67
N GLY A 258 9.87 -13.02 3.61
CA GLY A 258 8.71 -13.45 4.40
C GLY A 258 7.46 -13.69 3.56
N PHE A 259 7.22 -12.85 2.56
CA PHE A 259 6.09 -12.97 1.65
C PHE A 259 6.15 -14.28 0.86
N TYR A 260 7.28 -14.58 0.20
CA TYR A 260 7.39 -15.78 -0.62
C TYR A 260 7.60 -17.07 0.18
N ASP A 261 8.18 -17.01 1.38
CA ASP A 261 8.23 -18.16 2.29
C ASP A 261 6.83 -18.60 2.72
N ALA A 262 5.96 -17.65 3.07
CA ALA A 262 4.56 -17.92 3.38
C ALA A 262 3.80 -18.51 2.18
N LEU A 263 3.93 -17.90 1.00
CA LEU A 263 3.30 -18.44 -0.21
C LEU A 263 3.80 -19.86 -0.52
N GLY A 264 5.10 -20.10 -0.40
CA GLY A 264 5.71 -21.42 -0.55
C GLY A 264 5.20 -22.46 0.44
N ALA A 265 4.80 -22.03 1.64
CA ALA A 265 4.17 -22.87 2.65
C ALA A 265 2.69 -23.19 2.34
N GLY A 266 2.10 -22.53 1.35
CA GLY A 266 0.71 -22.69 0.93
C GLY A 266 -0.26 -21.73 1.61
N GLU A 267 0.25 -20.66 2.24
CA GLU A 267 -0.56 -19.65 2.93
C GLU A 267 -1.18 -18.62 1.96
N SER A 268 -2.14 -17.83 2.45
CA SER A 268 -2.81 -16.81 1.64
C SER A 268 -1.94 -15.57 1.41
N ILE A 269 -2.35 -14.70 0.47
CA ILE A 269 -1.63 -13.45 0.18
C ILE A 269 -1.66 -12.51 1.40
N GLU A 270 -2.78 -12.47 2.12
CA GLU A 270 -2.94 -11.67 3.33
C GLU A 270 -1.97 -12.14 4.43
N PHE A 271 -1.90 -13.45 4.67
CA PHE A 271 -0.94 -14.01 5.62
C PHE A 271 0.50 -13.77 5.18
N ALA A 272 0.79 -13.95 3.89
CA ALA A 272 2.12 -13.71 3.35
C ALA A 272 2.56 -12.25 3.52
N HIS A 273 1.64 -11.30 3.29
CA HIS A 273 1.88 -9.89 3.55
C HIS A 273 2.17 -9.64 5.03
N GLU A 274 1.34 -10.17 5.93
CA GLU A 274 1.53 -10.02 7.38
C GLU A 274 2.86 -10.61 7.85
N LEU A 275 3.25 -11.80 7.36
CA LEU A 275 4.53 -12.42 7.69
C LEU A 275 5.71 -11.57 7.19
N GLY A 276 5.65 -11.08 5.94
CA GLY A 276 6.67 -10.19 5.41
C GLY A 276 6.85 -8.93 6.26
N CYS A 277 5.75 -8.28 6.65
CA CYS A 277 5.77 -7.13 7.56
C CYS A 277 6.34 -7.49 8.94
N THR A 278 6.01 -8.66 9.46
CA THR A 278 6.50 -9.15 10.75
C THR A 278 8.01 -9.38 10.73
N LEU A 279 8.57 -9.93 9.65
CA LEU A 279 10.02 -10.14 9.52
C LEU A 279 10.80 -8.82 9.48
N ILE A 280 10.26 -7.79 8.82
CA ILE A 280 10.82 -6.43 8.84
C ILE A 280 10.94 -5.93 10.29
N GLN A 281 9.88 -6.08 11.09
CA GLN A 281 9.87 -5.66 12.49
C GLN A 281 10.84 -6.47 13.35
N ILE A 282 10.93 -7.79 13.16
CA ILE A 282 11.87 -8.67 13.86
C ILE A 282 13.32 -8.24 13.63
N GLN A 283 13.64 -7.75 12.43
CA GLN A 283 14.97 -7.21 12.09
C GLN A 283 15.24 -5.81 12.68
N GLY A 284 14.28 -5.25 13.44
CA GLY A 284 14.40 -3.97 14.14
C GLY A 284 14.13 -2.76 13.26
N PHE A 285 13.51 -2.94 12.09
CA PHE A 285 13.09 -1.81 11.25
C PHE A 285 11.77 -1.23 11.73
N ALA A 286 11.57 0.07 11.49
CA ALA A 286 10.37 0.79 11.93
C ALA A 286 9.11 0.29 11.22
N GLU A 287 7.99 0.21 11.95
CA GLU A 287 6.68 -0.22 11.44
C GLU A 287 6.19 0.66 10.28
N GLU A 288 6.55 1.95 10.26
CA GLU A 288 6.23 2.88 9.17
C GLU A 288 6.77 2.43 7.81
N LEU A 289 7.81 1.58 7.80
CA LEU A 289 8.45 1.05 6.58
C LEU A 289 7.75 -0.21 6.04
N THR A 290 6.69 -0.68 6.70
CA THR A 290 5.98 -1.88 6.28
C THR A 290 5.17 -1.62 5.00
N PRO A 291 5.18 -2.57 4.04
CA PRO A 291 4.36 -2.45 2.84
C PRO A 291 2.87 -2.47 3.18
N LYS A 292 2.04 -1.84 2.36
CA LYS A 292 0.59 -1.85 2.47
C LYS A 292 -0.03 -2.79 1.46
N LEU A 293 -0.87 -3.71 1.93
CA LEU A 293 -1.73 -4.54 1.12
C LEU A 293 -3.04 -3.82 0.80
N LEU A 294 -3.41 -3.81 -0.47
CA LEU A 294 -4.66 -3.27 -0.98
C LEU A 294 -5.48 -4.42 -1.57
N ASP A 295 -6.58 -4.75 -0.90
CA ASP A 295 -7.57 -5.73 -1.37
C ASP A 295 -8.68 -4.98 -2.13
N LYS A 296 -8.85 -5.32 -3.40
CA LYS A 296 -9.87 -4.75 -4.27
C LYS A 296 -11.28 -4.83 -3.67
N LYS A 297 -11.61 -5.92 -2.96
CA LYS A 297 -12.94 -6.07 -2.35
C LYS A 297 -13.18 -5.02 -1.28
N GLN A 298 -12.17 -4.74 -0.45
CA GLN A 298 -12.23 -3.75 0.62
C GLN A 298 -12.27 -2.31 0.09
N ILE A 299 -11.68 -2.07 -1.08
CA ILE A 299 -11.74 -0.77 -1.76
C ILE A 299 -13.15 -0.49 -2.32
N VAL A 300 -13.84 -1.52 -2.81
CA VAL A 300 -15.19 -1.37 -3.41
C VAL A 300 -16.30 -1.24 -2.35
N ASP A 301 -16.09 -1.76 -1.13
CA ASP A 301 -17.08 -1.72 -0.03
C ASP A 301 -17.02 -0.45 0.85
N SER A 302 -16.16 0.53 0.52
CA SER A 302 -16.12 1.84 1.19
C SER A 302 -17.12 2.82 0.56
N PRO A 303 -18.16 3.33 1.26
CA PRO A 303 -19.05 4.31 0.68
C PRO A 303 -18.34 5.67 0.57
N SER A 304 -18.36 6.21 -0.65
CA SER A 304 -17.91 7.54 -1.12
C SER A 304 -16.46 7.68 -1.62
N ALA A 305 -16.26 7.35 -2.90
CA ALA A 305 -15.63 8.26 -3.85
C ALA A 305 -16.49 8.24 -5.13
N ASN A 306 -17.15 9.36 -5.42
CA ASN A 306 -18.03 9.50 -6.57
C ASN A 306 -17.30 9.16 -7.88
N GLU A 307 -17.83 8.18 -8.61
CA GLU A 307 -17.66 8.01 -10.04
C GLU A 307 -18.33 9.18 -10.79
N GLN A 308 -17.81 10.40 -10.68
CA GLN A 308 -18.13 11.52 -11.57
C GLN A 308 -16.91 12.41 -11.71
N ASP A 309 -16.04 12.09 -12.67
CA ASP A 309 -15.30 13.04 -13.54
C ASP A 309 -14.24 12.29 -14.37
N PHE A 310 -14.68 11.33 -15.18
CA PHE A 310 -13.95 10.95 -16.39
C PHE A 310 -14.89 11.18 -17.57
N ASN A 311 -14.83 12.37 -18.15
CA ASN A 311 -15.48 12.65 -19.42
C ASN A 311 -14.44 12.47 -20.56
N PRO A 312 -14.58 11.47 -21.45
CA PRO A 312 -13.63 11.22 -22.51
C PRO A 312 -14.14 11.81 -23.82
N GLN A 313 -13.93 13.11 -24.07
CA GLN A 313 -14.09 13.66 -25.43
C GLN A 313 -13.07 14.77 -25.74
N THR A 314 -12.50 14.63 -26.94
CA THR A 314 -11.77 15.57 -27.79
C THR A 314 -10.41 16.10 -27.33
N ASN A 315 -9.34 15.56 -27.90
CA ASN A 315 -8.65 16.29 -28.97
C ASN A 315 -7.86 15.34 -29.88
N GLU A 316 -8.00 15.61 -31.17
CA GLU A 316 -7.44 14.87 -32.31
C GLU A 316 -5.91 14.86 -32.29
N VAL A 317 -5.37 13.68 -32.55
CA VAL A 317 -3.95 13.50 -32.89
C VAL A 317 -3.75 14.05 -34.28
N THR A 318 -3.15 15.24 -34.39
CA THR A 318 -2.44 15.63 -35.60
C THR A 318 -0.96 15.34 -35.39
N GLU A 319 -0.50 14.31 -36.12
CA GLU A 319 0.92 14.03 -36.31
C GLU A 319 1.61 15.23 -36.94
N THR A 320 2.58 15.80 -36.25
CA THR A 320 3.68 16.51 -36.90
C THR A 320 5.01 16.04 -36.30
N ARG A 321 5.62 15.14 -37.06
CA ARG A 321 7.02 14.74 -36.98
C ARG A 321 7.90 16.00 -37.01
N SER A 322 8.62 16.29 -35.92
CA SER A 322 9.72 17.24 -35.96
C SER A 322 10.96 16.69 -35.26
N THR A 323 12.07 16.90 -35.93
CA THR A 323 13.39 16.33 -35.69
C THR A 323 14.28 17.32 -34.93
N ILE A 324 14.94 16.81 -33.88
CA ILE A 324 16.24 17.21 -33.29
C ILE A 324 16.28 18.54 -32.49
N VAL A 325 16.73 18.45 -31.23
CA VAL A 325 17.92 19.12 -30.61
C VAL A 325 17.69 19.22 -29.09
N THR A 326 18.69 18.75 -28.33
CA THR A 326 18.86 18.91 -26.88
C THR A 326 19.19 20.35 -26.50
N GLU A 327 18.29 21.05 -25.79
CA GLU A 327 18.58 22.11 -24.81
C GLU A 327 17.26 22.62 -24.17
N GLY A 328 17.20 22.68 -22.83
CA GLY A 328 16.21 23.43 -22.03
C GLY A 328 14.73 23.01 -22.13
N LEU A 329 14.26 22.10 -21.27
CA LEU A 329 12.83 22.02 -20.96
C LEU A 329 12.48 23.20 -20.05
N ASP A 330 11.82 24.21 -20.62
CA ASP A 330 11.24 25.35 -19.90
C ASP A 330 10.29 24.84 -18.79
N ASP A 331 10.46 25.36 -17.58
CA ASP A 331 9.46 25.23 -16.53
C ASP A 331 8.19 25.94 -17.02
N ASP A 332 7.05 25.24 -17.10
CA ASP A 332 5.77 25.88 -17.40
C ASP A 332 5.35 26.73 -16.19
N LEU A 333 5.75 28.01 -16.21
CA LEU A 333 5.49 28.98 -15.15
C LEU A 333 4.25 29.84 -15.43
N SER A 334 3.29 29.32 -16.20
CA SER A 334 2.08 30.06 -16.58
C SER A 334 1.12 30.24 -15.39
N SER A 335 1.11 31.44 -14.80
CA SER A 335 0.27 31.81 -13.65
C SER A 335 -1.14 32.26 -14.09
N GLU A 336 -2.17 31.82 -13.36
CA GLU A 336 -3.55 32.33 -13.53
C GLU A 336 -3.68 33.81 -13.14
N LYS A 337 -2.74 34.30 -12.33
CA LYS A 337 -2.69 35.68 -11.81
C LYS A 337 -1.59 36.52 -12.46
N GLY A 338 -0.88 35.98 -13.46
CA GLY A 338 0.23 36.66 -14.11
C GLY A 338 1.44 36.88 -13.18
N ILE A 339 1.61 36.03 -12.17
CA ILE A 339 2.75 36.07 -11.25
C ILE A 339 4.00 35.53 -11.95
N ASP A 340 5.11 36.24 -11.78
CA ASP A 340 6.42 35.82 -12.26
C ASP A 340 7.13 34.92 -11.23
N TYR A 341 7.32 33.65 -11.60
CA TYR A 341 8.00 32.65 -10.79
C TYR A 341 9.47 32.43 -11.16
N ASN A 342 10.02 33.16 -12.14
CA ASN A 342 11.40 32.96 -12.60
C ASN A 342 12.41 33.14 -11.47
N LYS A 343 12.19 34.15 -10.62
CA LYS A 343 13.08 34.42 -9.49
C LYS A 343 13.09 33.29 -8.46
N LEU A 344 11.93 32.71 -8.16
CA LEU A 344 11.82 31.54 -7.29
C LEU A 344 12.54 30.33 -7.90
N ARG A 345 12.31 30.06 -9.19
CA ARG A 345 12.99 28.99 -9.93
C ARG A 345 14.50 29.14 -9.85
N ASP A 346 15.02 30.34 -10.10
CA ASP A 346 16.46 30.58 -10.17
C ASP A 346 17.11 30.40 -8.79
N PHE A 347 16.49 30.90 -7.71
CA PHE A 347 16.97 30.64 -6.35
C PHE A 347 17.01 29.15 -5.99
N LEU A 348 15.95 28.41 -6.36
CA LEU A 348 15.89 26.97 -6.11
C LEU A 348 16.95 26.21 -6.92
N LYS A 349 17.12 26.56 -8.20
CA LYS A 349 18.13 25.98 -9.09
C LYS A 349 19.56 26.21 -8.62
N GLU A 350 19.82 27.36 -8.01
CA GLU A 350 21.12 27.71 -7.43
C GLU A 350 21.33 27.16 -6.00
N GLY A 351 20.34 26.47 -5.42
CA GLY A 351 20.40 25.98 -4.05
C GLY A 351 20.38 27.08 -2.99
N GLN A 352 19.86 28.26 -3.33
CA GLN A 352 19.68 29.39 -2.42
C GLN A 352 18.39 29.24 -1.61
N TRP A 353 18.33 28.20 -0.77
CA TRP A 353 17.11 27.74 -0.09
C TRP A 353 16.42 28.80 0.75
N LYS A 354 17.19 29.66 1.43
CA LYS A 354 16.64 30.74 2.25
C LYS A 354 15.97 31.81 1.37
N GLN A 355 16.65 32.25 0.32
CA GLN A 355 16.09 33.22 -0.63
C GLN A 355 14.89 32.66 -1.38
N ALA A 356 14.91 31.36 -1.73
CA ALA A 356 13.76 30.68 -2.32
C ALA A 356 12.55 30.64 -1.36
N ASP A 357 12.78 30.42 -0.07
CA ASP A 357 11.72 30.42 0.94
C ASP A 357 11.08 31.80 1.13
N GLU A 358 11.91 32.84 1.19
CA GLU A 358 11.45 34.25 1.25
C GLU A 358 10.68 34.63 -0.03
N GLU A 359 11.18 34.24 -1.21
CA GLU A 359 10.50 34.51 -2.49
C GLU A 359 9.18 33.72 -2.59
N THR A 360 9.11 32.51 -2.03
CA THR A 360 7.88 31.71 -1.99
C THR A 360 6.76 32.45 -1.26
N LEU A 361 7.04 33.03 -0.09
CA LEU A 361 6.08 33.88 0.60
C LEU A 361 5.69 35.10 -0.26
N ALA A 362 6.67 35.76 -0.90
CA ALA A 362 6.42 36.93 -1.72
C ALA A 362 5.50 36.65 -2.92
N VAL A 363 5.74 35.57 -3.67
CA VAL A 363 4.89 35.20 -4.83
C VAL A 363 3.51 34.72 -4.40
N MET A 364 3.40 34.04 -3.26
CA MET A 364 2.09 33.63 -2.71
C MET A 364 1.27 34.84 -2.25
N LEU A 365 1.88 35.83 -1.59
CA LEU A 365 1.19 37.07 -1.24
C LEU A 365 0.65 37.78 -2.49
N LYS A 366 1.48 37.92 -3.54
CA LYS A 366 1.05 38.51 -4.82
C LYS A 366 -0.10 37.73 -5.48
N ALA A 367 -0.02 36.40 -5.52
CA ALA A 367 -1.06 35.54 -6.09
C ALA A 367 -2.40 35.65 -5.33
N SER A 368 -2.35 35.90 -4.02
CA SER A 368 -3.55 36.12 -3.20
C SER A 368 -4.19 37.50 -3.37
N GLY A 369 -3.51 38.45 -4.05
CA GLY A 369 -4.02 39.81 -4.25
C GLY A 369 -3.95 40.71 -3.02
N GLY A 370 -3.18 40.33 -1.99
CA GLY A 370 -3.00 41.12 -0.78
C GLY A 370 -1.85 42.14 -0.89
N GLU A 371 -2.10 43.38 -0.46
CA GLU A 371 -1.06 44.40 -0.24
C GLU A 371 -0.42 44.30 1.16
N GLU A 372 -1.03 43.55 2.08
CA GLU A 372 -0.57 43.37 3.45
C GLU A 372 0.30 42.11 3.57
N GLY A 373 1.48 42.24 4.19
CA GLY A 373 2.54 41.21 4.24
C GLY A 373 2.24 39.95 5.06
N TRP A 374 0.99 39.48 5.10
CA TRP A 374 0.59 38.22 5.72
C TRP A 374 -0.50 37.50 4.93
N LEU A 375 -0.41 36.17 4.88
CA LEU A 375 -1.48 35.34 4.33
C LEU A 375 -2.57 35.17 5.41
N ASN A 376 -3.83 35.35 5.05
CA ASN A 376 -4.96 35.02 5.92
C ASN A 376 -5.57 33.66 5.51
N VAL A 377 -6.35 33.04 6.41
CA VAL A 377 -6.94 31.71 6.17
C VAL A 377 -7.89 31.72 4.96
N GLU A 378 -8.64 32.79 4.77
CA GLU A 378 -9.60 32.96 3.67
C GLU A 378 -8.91 33.00 2.29
N PHE A 379 -7.74 33.63 2.21
CA PHE A 379 -6.91 33.69 1.01
C PHE A 379 -6.31 32.34 0.68
N ILE A 380 -5.95 31.54 1.68
CA ILE A 380 -5.49 30.16 1.47
C ILE A 380 -6.60 29.30 0.89
N GLU A 381 -7.79 29.35 1.46
CA GLU A 381 -8.91 28.51 1.02
C GLU A 381 -9.27 28.77 -0.46
N ASN A 382 -8.94 29.95 -0.96
CA ASN A 382 -9.18 30.40 -2.33
C ASN A 382 -7.91 30.53 -3.20
N PHE A 383 -6.74 30.10 -2.69
CA PHE A 383 -5.45 30.32 -3.37
C PHE A 383 -5.41 29.61 -4.74
N PRO A 384 -5.07 30.28 -5.87
CA PRO A 384 -5.16 29.67 -7.19
C PRO A 384 -4.35 28.38 -7.31
N CYS A 385 -4.97 27.31 -7.83
CA CYS A 385 -4.33 26.00 -7.83
C CYS A 385 -3.16 25.91 -8.80
N THR A 386 -3.22 26.63 -9.93
CA THR A 386 -2.09 26.69 -10.87
C THR A 386 -0.85 27.30 -10.20
N ASP A 387 -1.02 28.44 -9.54
CA ASP A 387 0.04 29.11 -8.77
C ASP A 387 0.61 28.24 -7.65
N LEU A 388 -0.25 27.52 -6.90
CA LEU A 388 0.20 26.63 -5.83
C LEU A 388 1.01 25.44 -6.39
N ARG A 389 0.59 24.89 -7.54
CA ARG A 389 1.30 23.81 -8.23
C ARG A 389 2.64 24.27 -8.76
N ILE A 390 2.74 25.47 -9.33
CA ILE A 390 4.03 26.02 -9.80
C ILE A 390 5.02 26.09 -8.63
N VAL A 391 4.60 26.67 -7.50
CA VAL A 391 5.46 26.75 -6.31
C VAL A 391 5.89 25.35 -5.86
N ASP A 392 4.94 24.43 -5.69
CA ASP A 392 5.25 23.07 -5.23
C ASP A 392 6.19 22.32 -6.17
N GLN A 393 5.93 22.35 -7.48
CA GLN A 393 6.73 21.68 -8.50
C GLN A 393 8.16 22.21 -8.53
N LEU A 394 8.35 23.52 -8.39
CA LEU A 394 9.69 24.10 -8.32
C LEU A 394 10.45 23.59 -7.09
N TRP A 395 9.81 23.60 -5.90
CA TRP A 395 10.43 23.09 -4.68
C TRP A 395 10.78 21.62 -4.79
N VAL A 396 9.85 20.78 -5.24
CA VAL A 396 10.05 19.34 -5.40
C VAL A 396 11.16 19.04 -6.40
N LYS A 397 11.18 19.75 -7.55
CA LYS A 397 12.15 19.55 -8.62
C LYS A 397 13.58 19.83 -8.16
N TYR A 398 13.82 20.98 -7.57
CA TYR A 398 15.19 21.42 -7.27
C TYR A 398 15.73 20.87 -5.95
N SER A 399 14.86 20.43 -5.04
CA SER A 399 15.27 19.85 -3.74
C SER A 399 15.48 18.33 -3.74
N ASP A 400 15.49 17.68 -4.90
CA ASP A 400 15.48 16.21 -5.01
C ASP A 400 14.31 15.59 -4.23
N ARG A 401 13.12 16.21 -4.39
CA ARG A 401 11.83 15.80 -3.77
C ARG A 401 11.82 15.85 -2.24
N ARG A 402 12.78 16.54 -1.61
CA ARG A 402 12.84 16.66 -0.15
C ARG A 402 11.90 17.72 0.40
N PHE A 403 11.66 18.79 -0.37
CA PHE A 403 10.92 19.97 0.04
C PHE A 403 9.74 20.22 -0.90
N GLY A 404 8.71 20.90 -0.40
CA GLY A 404 7.45 21.15 -1.11
C GLY A 404 6.24 21.02 -0.19
N PHE A 405 5.14 21.66 -0.58
CA PHE A 405 3.87 21.59 0.14
C PHE A 405 3.20 20.22 -0.01
N SER A 406 3.36 19.54 -1.15
CA SER A 406 2.95 18.15 -1.36
C SER A 406 3.70 17.21 -0.41
N VAL A 407 5.01 17.41 -0.25
CA VAL A 407 5.85 16.65 0.70
C VAL A 407 5.39 16.90 2.14
N GLN A 408 5.14 18.17 2.52
CA GLN A 408 4.62 18.52 3.83
C GLN A 408 3.24 17.89 4.08
N LYS A 409 2.34 17.89 3.09
CA LYS A 409 1.02 17.27 3.21
C LYS A 409 1.11 15.77 3.45
N LEU A 410 1.99 15.06 2.74
CA LEU A 410 2.20 13.63 2.96
C LEU A 410 2.67 13.35 4.39
N ILE A 411 3.58 14.18 4.91
CA ILE A 411 4.05 14.06 6.30
C ILE A 411 2.92 14.37 7.28
N TRP A 412 2.12 15.40 7.02
CA TRP A 412 0.93 15.76 7.79
C TRP A 412 -0.07 14.61 7.91
N GLU A 413 -0.38 13.95 6.80
CA GLU A 413 -1.25 12.77 6.77
C GLU A 413 -0.63 11.58 7.50
N SER A 414 0.68 11.34 7.31
CA SER A 414 1.39 10.19 7.91
C SER A 414 1.39 10.20 9.44
N VAL A 415 1.36 11.40 10.05
CA VAL A 415 1.32 11.53 11.51
C VAL A 415 -0.11 11.61 12.06
N GLY A 416 -1.11 11.27 11.25
CA GLY A 416 -2.53 11.30 11.63
C GLY A 416 -3.07 12.72 11.81
N GLN A 417 -2.51 13.70 11.09
CA GLN A 417 -2.87 15.12 11.22
C GLN A 417 -2.64 15.67 12.64
N ASP A 418 -1.65 15.10 13.34
CA ASP A 418 -1.20 15.55 14.65
C ASP A 418 -0.19 16.70 14.47
N TYR A 419 -0.58 17.90 14.91
CA TYR A 419 0.21 19.13 14.76
C TYR A 419 1.58 19.06 15.40
N GLU A 420 1.66 18.41 16.55
CA GLU A 420 2.87 18.30 17.32
C GLU A 420 3.87 17.33 16.69
N LYS A 421 3.40 16.14 16.33
CA LYS A 421 4.21 15.13 15.63
C LYS A 421 4.67 15.61 14.26
N PHE A 422 3.83 16.37 13.56
CA PHE A 422 4.19 16.98 12.29
C PHE A 422 5.39 17.91 12.45
N GLY A 423 5.33 18.83 13.43
CA GLY A 423 6.41 19.75 13.74
C GLY A 423 7.72 19.05 14.12
N ASP A 424 7.65 17.96 14.88
CA ASP A 424 8.82 17.15 15.24
C ASP A 424 9.42 16.46 13.99
N ARG A 425 8.57 15.95 13.08
CA ARG A 425 8.99 15.20 11.88
C ARG A 425 9.69 16.08 10.85
N ILE A 426 9.19 17.29 10.64
CA ILE A 426 9.79 18.24 9.69
C ILE A 426 10.87 19.13 10.32
N GLY A 427 11.12 19.00 11.64
CA GLY A 427 12.17 19.75 12.34
C GLY A 427 11.82 21.21 12.66
N TRP A 428 10.53 21.53 12.80
CA TRP A 428 10.06 22.85 13.27
C TRP A 428 9.82 22.90 14.79
N ARG A 429 9.93 21.74 15.45
CA ARG A 429 9.80 21.58 16.89
C ARG A 429 10.99 20.79 17.44
N ASN A 430 11.51 21.20 18.59
CA ASN A 430 12.63 20.57 19.28
C ASN A 430 12.34 20.49 20.78
N LYS A 431 12.38 19.27 21.36
CA LYS A 431 12.12 19.00 22.80
C LYS A 431 10.84 19.69 23.29
N GLU A 432 9.73 19.40 22.59
CA GLU A 432 8.38 19.90 22.88
C GLU A 432 8.16 21.40 22.64
N LYS A 433 9.21 22.15 22.27
CA LYS A 433 9.13 23.59 21.96
C LYS A 433 9.18 23.83 20.47
N TRP A 434 8.19 24.55 19.96
CA TRP A 434 8.23 25.10 18.61
C TRP A 434 9.37 26.11 18.53
N LEU A 435 10.07 26.13 17.41
CA LEU A 435 11.05 27.18 17.16
C LEU A 435 10.32 28.52 17.17
N GLU A 436 10.92 29.53 17.81
CA GLU A 436 10.31 30.85 17.97
C GLU A 436 10.72 31.82 16.85
N ASP A 437 11.76 31.47 16.09
CA ASP A 437 12.32 32.28 15.02
C ASP A 437 12.72 31.38 13.83
N ILE A 438 12.33 31.81 12.64
CA ILE A 438 12.67 31.19 11.36
C ILE A 438 14.19 31.15 11.12
N SER A 439 14.95 32.06 11.75
CA SER A 439 16.41 32.09 11.71
C SER A 439 17.07 30.86 12.33
N LEU A 440 16.33 30.08 13.13
CA LEU A 440 16.78 28.83 13.74
C LEU A 440 16.59 27.61 12.84
N LEU A 441 15.95 27.77 11.68
CA LEU A 441 15.73 26.69 10.71
C LEU A 441 16.98 26.43 9.86
N THR A 442 17.06 25.21 9.32
CA THR A 442 18.17 24.77 8.48
C THR A 442 17.82 24.94 7.01
N PHE A 443 18.48 25.89 6.33
CA PHE A 443 18.26 26.20 4.92
C PHE A 443 19.27 25.48 4.01
N ASP A 444 19.30 24.15 4.09
CA ASP A 444 20.08 23.29 3.21
C ASP A 444 19.45 21.89 3.07
N LEU A 445 19.99 21.06 2.17
CA LEU A 445 19.50 19.70 1.90
C LEU A 445 19.70 18.69 3.05
N LYS A 446 20.40 19.05 4.14
CA LYS A 446 20.52 18.19 5.33
C LYS A 446 19.29 18.31 6.23
N ALA A 447 18.46 19.35 6.05
CA ALA A 447 17.21 19.50 6.79
C ALA A 447 16.25 18.31 6.54
N PRO A 448 15.37 17.98 7.49
CA PRO A 448 14.39 16.90 7.33
C PRO A 448 13.51 17.08 6.08
N SER A 449 12.96 15.99 5.54
CA SER A 449 11.97 16.10 4.46
C SER A 449 10.75 16.92 4.92
N GLY A 450 10.22 17.75 4.03
CA GLY A 450 9.14 18.69 4.31
C GLY A 450 9.56 19.93 5.11
N HIS A 451 10.85 20.10 5.45
CA HIS A 451 11.29 21.25 6.24
C HIS A 451 11.04 22.61 5.57
N LEU A 452 11.05 22.65 4.23
CA LEU A 452 10.80 23.84 3.41
C LEU A 452 9.71 23.55 2.36
N PRO A 453 9.02 24.59 1.85
CA PRO A 453 9.07 25.99 2.30
C PRO A 453 8.37 26.21 3.66
N CYS A 454 8.87 27.14 4.47
CA CYS A 454 8.39 27.44 5.80
C CYS A 454 7.84 28.87 5.95
N SER A 455 8.39 29.88 5.27
CA SER A 455 8.00 31.30 5.43
C SER A 455 6.52 31.55 5.14
N ALA A 456 6.00 30.97 4.05
CA ALA A 456 4.58 31.07 3.69
C ALA A 456 3.67 30.52 4.80
N VAL A 457 4.10 29.43 5.44
CA VAL A 457 3.30 28.75 6.44
C VAL A 457 3.41 29.41 7.81
N TRP A 458 4.60 29.89 8.17
CA TRP A 458 4.84 30.63 9.40
C TRP A 458 4.14 32.00 9.40
N SER A 459 3.96 32.62 8.23
CA SER A 459 3.16 33.85 8.08
C SER A 459 1.70 33.68 8.55
N LEU A 460 1.16 32.46 8.51
CA LEU A 460 -0.21 32.13 8.97
C LEU A 460 -0.35 32.05 10.48
N ALA A 461 0.77 31.92 11.19
CA ALA A 461 0.82 31.55 12.60
C ALA A 461 1.05 32.78 13.49
N ARG A 462 -0.01 33.48 13.92
CA ARG A 462 0.12 34.54 14.95
C ARG A 462 -0.30 34.15 16.37
N THR A 463 -0.89 32.97 16.59
CA THR A 463 -1.08 32.34 17.92
C THR A 463 -1.31 30.83 17.80
N ARG A 464 -1.02 30.03 18.85
CA ARG A 464 -1.18 28.56 18.87
C ARG A 464 -2.58 28.07 18.43
N SER A 465 -3.66 28.74 18.81
CA SER A 465 -5.03 28.31 18.44
C SER A 465 -5.40 28.62 16.99
N ILE A 466 -4.75 29.62 16.38
CA ILE A 466 -4.94 29.96 14.96
C ILE A 466 -4.12 29.00 14.08
N THR A 467 -2.97 28.51 14.57
CA THR A 467 -2.08 27.64 13.80
C THR A 467 -2.73 26.35 13.31
N GLU A 468 -3.28 25.50 14.20
CA GLU A 468 -3.84 24.20 13.79
C GLU A 468 -4.98 24.36 12.76
N ARG A 469 -5.84 25.36 12.94
CA ARG A 469 -6.93 25.64 12.00
C ARG A 469 -6.38 26.11 10.64
N ALA A 470 -5.43 27.04 10.65
CA ALA A 470 -4.80 27.52 9.43
C ALA A 470 -4.09 26.39 8.67
N TRP A 471 -3.44 25.47 9.39
CA TRP A 471 -2.82 24.28 8.82
C TRP A 471 -3.81 23.32 8.19
N LYS A 472 -4.93 23.04 8.86
CA LYS A 472 -6.01 22.22 8.28
C LYS A 472 -6.58 22.87 7.02
N SER A 473 -6.83 24.19 7.04
CA SER A 473 -7.29 24.92 5.85
C SER A 473 -6.24 24.92 4.72
N PHE A 474 -4.95 25.08 5.06
CA PHE A 474 -3.86 25.04 4.08
C PHE A 474 -3.74 23.68 3.43
N PHE A 475 -3.63 22.60 4.20
CA PHE A 475 -3.53 21.27 3.63
C PHE A 475 -4.81 20.82 2.93
N SER A 476 -5.98 21.28 3.37
CA SER A 476 -7.23 21.11 2.62
C SER A 476 -7.17 21.82 1.27
N ARG A 477 -6.52 23.00 1.17
CA ARG A 477 -6.31 23.65 -0.13
C ARG A 477 -5.32 22.88 -1.00
N VAL A 478 -4.18 22.46 -0.44
CA VAL A 478 -3.19 21.63 -1.14
C VAL A 478 -3.87 20.38 -1.72
N GLU A 479 -4.72 19.72 -0.92
CA GLU A 479 -5.54 18.59 -1.36
C GLU A 479 -6.50 18.94 -2.51
N LYS A 480 -7.29 20.02 -2.37
CA LYS A 480 -8.21 20.50 -3.42
C LYS A 480 -7.49 20.85 -4.72
N CYS A 481 -6.25 21.32 -4.61
CA CYS A 481 -5.39 21.62 -5.75
C CYS A 481 -4.72 20.38 -6.35
N ARG A 482 -4.98 19.18 -5.81
CA ARG A 482 -4.45 17.89 -6.26
C ARG A 482 -2.92 17.79 -6.13
N LEU A 483 -2.41 18.30 -5.01
CA LEU A 483 -1.02 18.15 -4.57
C LEU A 483 -0.90 17.09 -3.48
#